data_AF-A0A6N4W9U4-F1
#
_entry.id   AF-A0A6N4W9U4-F1
#
_cell.length_a   1.000
_cell.length_b   1.000
_cell.length_c   1.000
_cell.angle_alpha   90.00
_cell.angle_beta   90.00
_cell.angle_gamma   90.00
#
_symmetry.space_group_name_H-M   'P 1'
#
loop_
_entity.id
_entity.type
_entity.pdbx_description
1 polymer ?
#
loop_
_entity_poly.entity_id
_entity_poly.type
_entity_poly.pdbx_seq_one_letter_code
_entity_poly.pdbx_strand_id
1 'polypeptide(L)'
;MVRSLHAAPQASISLPTIPSGVAGLALTSAVELALAATVSVINALAPSPTRVSSTLDLNGDTVIASSPEQVTSFYGRWTYLPGAPSVVQGEQQFAVVDPKTGTSAGSFDALVSRGNGYNYTELLVTSDEGSNVGTGAGQLPPVGSLISSFGIGPVTLSYTAIPTGSGDKVSFRLVTPLGSLALPMPFDAAAGIADYSVDSRPVQLTNGYSIAPAVSTPETYTGTSGILPFFTTVQGRQVFTIDNPAGVPVGSFEGVVTTTADILGTYTQAILVTANDGTNVGLDPGQVPPVGSVYNVVYSGSDQNYVLYSSMPAQSGDPVAVSQVSSGAVATSDLTLIDASEQPATQPFTGPNGTTFVPVSTLQPTGVNGLPPREVQIQGYQQFAVYDSAGTRIGSVDADVYSQWDLLGIRSQAILVTDVTAGTTGTSAGQVPAVGSEFNVVDFGTSGFATADSVTPTPTGDVNSFSILTPVGNSPTLSIYTKVADRAGVTFADPFTTV
;
A
#
# COMPACT_ATOMS: atom_id res chain seq x y z
N MET A 1 31.17 -63.11 -23.83
CA MET A 1 31.23 -61.76 -23.22
C MET A 1 31.26 -60.74 -24.33
N VAL A 2 30.20 -59.93 -24.48
CA VAL A 2 30.20 -58.45 -24.60
C VAL A 2 28.71 -58.06 -24.62
N ARG A 3 28.19 -57.52 -23.52
CA ARG A 3 26.85 -56.90 -23.46
C ARG A 3 27.02 -55.43 -23.83
N SER A 4 26.35 -55.00 -24.90
CA SER A 4 26.27 -53.59 -25.32
C SER A 4 25.42 -52.82 -24.29
N LEU A 5 26.03 -51.87 -23.58
CA LEU A 5 25.33 -50.88 -22.77
C LEU A 5 24.55 -49.96 -23.73
N HIS A 6 23.22 -50.07 -23.74
CA HIS A 6 22.37 -49.04 -24.32
C HIS A 6 22.28 -47.89 -23.30
N ALA A 7 22.61 -46.68 -23.74
CA ALA A 7 22.37 -45.47 -22.96
C ALA A 7 20.86 -45.29 -22.80
N ALA A 8 20.41 -45.06 -21.57
CA ALA A 8 19.04 -44.66 -21.28
C ALA A 8 18.74 -43.31 -21.97
N PRO A 9 17.51 -43.07 -22.44
CA PRO A 9 17.15 -41.79 -23.04
C PRO A 9 17.32 -40.69 -22.00
N GLN A 10 18.09 -39.66 -22.34
CA GLN A 10 18.15 -38.43 -21.55
C GLN A 10 16.75 -37.83 -21.55
N ALA A 11 16.09 -37.83 -20.39
CA ALA A 11 14.94 -36.99 -20.17
C ALA A 11 15.41 -35.54 -20.35
N SER A 12 15.01 -34.91 -21.45
CA SER A 12 15.15 -33.47 -21.61
C SER A 12 14.30 -32.82 -20.51
N ILE A 13 14.94 -32.30 -19.48
CA ILE A 13 14.30 -31.39 -18.54
C ILE A 13 13.98 -30.15 -19.37
N SER A 14 12.73 -29.99 -19.81
CA SER A 14 12.29 -28.71 -20.35
C SER A 14 12.26 -27.75 -19.18
N LEU A 15 13.18 -26.79 -19.17
CA LEU A 15 13.08 -25.67 -18.24
C LEU A 15 11.74 -24.96 -18.51
N PRO A 16 10.99 -24.56 -17.47
CA PRO A 16 9.74 -23.84 -17.65
C PRO A 16 9.98 -22.60 -18.51
N THR A 17 9.04 -22.32 -19.43
CA THR A 17 9.13 -21.13 -20.28
C THR A 17 8.73 -19.92 -19.44
N ILE A 18 9.68 -19.02 -19.17
CA ILE A 18 9.46 -17.80 -18.39
C ILE A 18 9.62 -16.59 -19.34
N PRO A 19 8.55 -15.82 -19.58
CA PRO A 19 8.64 -14.59 -20.36
C PRO A 19 9.61 -13.57 -19.72
N SER A 20 10.26 -12.74 -20.52
CA SER A 20 11.30 -11.80 -20.05
C SER A 20 10.80 -10.77 -19.05
N GLY A 21 9.54 -10.31 -19.20
CA GLY A 21 8.91 -9.40 -18.24
C GLY A 21 8.70 -10.06 -16.88
N VAL A 22 8.27 -11.32 -16.87
CA VAL A 22 8.09 -12.12 -15.65
C VAL A 22 9.43 -12.35 -14.94
N ALA A 23 10.48 -12.69 -15.71
CA ALA A 23 11.82 -12.82 -15.16
C ALA A 23 12.34 -11.49 -14.59
N GLY A 24 12.11 -10.38 -15.29
CA GLY A 24 12.47 -9.03 -14.84
C GLY A 24 11.84 -8.69 -13.49
N LEU A 25 10.54 -8.92 -13.33
CA LEU A 25 9.83 -8.70 -12.06
C LEU A 25 10.44 -9.52 -10.91
N ALA A 26 10.71 -10.81 -11.13
CA ALA A 26 11.35 -11.67 -10.13
C ALA A 26 12.78 -11.21 -9.76
N LEU A 27 13.54 -10.65 -10.71
CA LEU A 27 14.87 -10.07 -10.46
C LEU A 27 14.81 -8.81 -9.58
N THR A 28 13.75 -8.00 -9.69
CA THR A 28 13.61 -6.79 -8.85
C THR A 28 13.45 -7.11 -7.36
N SER A 29 12.92 -8.29 -7.00
CA SER A 29 12.77 -8.73 -5.60
C SER A 29 14.08 -8.65 -4.81
N ALA A 30 15.20 -9.05 -5.43
CA ALA A 30 16.49 -9.08 -4.74
C ALA A 30 17.00 -7.67 -4.40
N VAL A 31 16.71 -6.69 -5.26
CA VAL A 31 17.09 -5.29 -5.05
C VAL A 31 16.18 -4.66 -3.99
N GLU A 32 14.88 -4.94 -4.03
CA GLU A 32 13.94 -4.42 -3.03
C GLU A 32 14.12 -5.01 -1.65
N LEU A 33 14.54 -6.27 -1.56
CA LEU A 33 14.87 -6.89 -0.28
C LEU A 33 15.91 -6.07 0.50
N ALA A 34 16.93 -5.57 -0.20
CA ALA A 34 17.96 -4.73 0.41
C ALA A 34 17.40 -3.38 0.86
N LEU A 35 16.50 -2.77 0.07
CA LEU A 35 15.85 -1.51 0.42
C LEU A 35 14.92 -1.68 1.63
N ALA A 36 14.01 -2.65 1.58
CA ALA A 36 13.07 -2.96 2.65
C ALA A 36 13.81 -3.27 3.96
N ALA A 37 14.88 -4.09 3.90
CA ALA A 37 15.71 -4.38 5.06
C ALA A 37 16.41 -3.12 5.60
N THR A 38 16.96 -2.28 4.72
CA THR A 38 17.67 -1.05 5.12
C THR A 38 16.71 -0.08 5.83
N VAL A 39 15.54 0.17 5.26
CA VAL A 39 14.55 1.09 5.84
C VAL A 39 13.96 0.50 7.13
N SER A 40 13.65 -0.79 7.16
CA SER A 40 13.15 -1.48 8.37
C SER A 40 14.14 -1.38 9.53
N VAL A 41 15.45 -1.55 9.27
CA VAL A 41 16.50 -1.47 10.29
C VAL A 41 16.72 -0.03 10.77
N ILE A 42 16.76 0.95 9.87
CA ILE A 42 16.88 2.38 10.23
C ILE A 42 15.68 2.82 11.08
N ASN A 43 14.49 2.31 10.75
CA ASN A 43 13.26 2.67 11.42
C ASN A 43 12.94 1.80 12.64
N ALA A 44 13.82 0.93 13.14
CA ALA A 44 13.52 -0.04 14.22
C ALA A 44 12.93 0.56 15.53
N LEU A 45 13.02 1.88 15.72
CA LEU A 45 12.41 2.64 16.82
C LEU A 45 11.41 3.73 16.35
N ALA A 46 10.74 3.49 15.22
CA ALA A 46 9.69 4.36 14.70
C ALA A 46 8.67 4.69 15.81
N PRO A 47 8.22 5.95 15.92
CA PRO A 47 7.21 6.31 16.90
C PRO A 47 5.86 5.69 16.57
N SER A 48 4.91 5.80 17.49
CA SER A 48 3.51 5.51 17.19
C SER A 48 3.00 6.46 16.09
N PRO A 49 1.95 6.07 15.33
CA PRO A 49 1.38 6.89 14.24
C PRO A 49 0.82 8.27 14.68
N THR A 50 0.90 8.61 15.96
CA THR A 50 0.44 9.89 16.54
C THR A 50 1.35 11.10 16.28
N ARG A 51 2.16 11.07 15.23
CA ARG A 51 3.09 12.16 14.89
C ARG A 51 2.36 13.30 14.18
N VAL A 52 2.82 14.54 14.34
CA VAL A 52 2.31 15.72 13.62
C VAL A 52 2.73 15.67 12.15
N SER A 53 1.81 16.03 11.24
CA SER A 53 2.11 16.21 9.81
C SER A 53 3.14 17.32 9.59
N SER A 54 4.06 17.09 8.65
CA SER A 54 5.13 18.06 8.37
C SER A 54 4.55 19.29 7.66
N THR A 55 5.13 20.44 7.95
CA THR A 55 4.94 21.64 7.13
C THR A 55 5.52 21.41 5.73
N LEU A 56 4.78 21.81 4.69
CA LEU A 56 5.22 21.70 3.28
C LEU A 56 5.32 23.10 2.67
N ASP A 57 6.13 23.23 1.61
CA ASP A 57 6.22 24.45 0.81
C ASP A 57 5.44 24.27 -0.50
N LEU A 58 4.62 25.27 -0.85
CA LEU A 58 3.85 25.30 -2.10
C LEU A 58 3.94 26.68 -2.74
N ASN A 59 4.62 26.79 -3.89
CA ASN A 59 4.73 28.04 -4.68
C ASN A 59 5.23 29.29 -3.90
N GLY A 60 5.95 29.08 -2.79
CA GLY A 60 6.45 30.16 -1.92
C GLY A 60 5.56 30.43 -0.70
N ASP A 61 4.42 29.76 -0.60
CA ASP A 61 3.60 29.69 0.60
C ASP A 61 3.90 28.43 1.42
N THR A 62 3.39 28.43 2.64
CA THR A 62 3.51 27.33 3.58
C THR A 62 2.17 26.60 3.69
N VAL A 63 2.18 25.29 3.47
CA VAL A 63 1.03 24.41 3.70
C VAL A 63 1.14 23.82 5.10
N ILE A 64 0.11 24.05 5.91
CA ILE A 64 0.03 23.58 7.29
C ILE A 64 -1.26 22.80 7.50
N ALA A 65 -1.21 21.76 8.33
CA ALA A 65 -2.41 21.06 8.76
C ALA A 65 -3.34 22.02 9.53
N SER A 66 -4.64 22.02 9.18
CA SER A 66 -5.69 22.79 9.85
C SER A 66 -6.68 21.92 10.64
N SER A 67 -6.64 20.60 10.45
CA SER A 67 -7.41 19.62 11.23
C SER A 67 -6.52 18.51 11.83
N PRO A 68 -7.02 17.75 12.82
CA PRO A 68 -6.54 16.40 13.08
C PRO A 68 -6.53 15.56 11.79
N GLU A 69 -5.55 14.65 11.69
CA GLU A 69 -5.56 13.61 10.65
C GLU A 69 -6.45 12.46 11.11
N GLN A 70 -7.29 11.97 10.20
CA GLN A 70 -7.96 10.69 10.35
C GLN A 70 -7.13 9.63 9.64
N VAL A 71 -6.50 8.72 10.38
CA VAL A 71 -5.75 7.59 9.82
C VAL A 71 -6.73 6.56 9.30
N THR A 72 -6.61 6.21 8.02
CA THR A 72 -7.52 5.30 7.29
C THR A 72 -6.83 4.07 6.74
N SER A 73 -5.51 4.09 6.58
CA SER A 73 -4.72 2.92 6.22
C SER A 73 -3.26 3.05 6.66
N PHE A 74 -2.50 1.97 6.64
CA PHE A 74 -1.04 2.02 6.79
C PHE A 74 -0.34 0.88 6.07
N TYR A 75 0.94 1.10 5.80
CA TYR A 75 1.88 0.08 5.36
C TYR A 75 2.79 -0.29 6.52
N GLY A 76 2.92 -1.60 6.74
CA GLY A 76 3.80 -2.16 7.76
C GLY A 76 5.27 -1.78 7.53
N ARG A 77 6.11 -2.11 8.50
CA ARG A 77 7.54 -1.75 8.47
C ARG A 77 8.31 -2.46 7.38
N TRP A 78 7.93 -3.69 7.07
CA TRP A 78 8.46 -4.44 5.94
C TRP A 78 7.47 -4.42 4.79
N THR A 79 7.71 -3.53 3.85
CA THR A 79 6.88 -3.38 2.67
C THR A 79 7.75 -3.13 1.46
N TYR A 80 7.40 -3.81 0.37
CA TYR A 80 8.00 -3.61 -0.94
C TYR A 80 7.39 -2.40 -1.63
N LEU A 81 8.16 -1.83 -2.55
CA LEU A 81 7.61 -0.77 -3.38
C LEU A 81 6.51 -1.39 -4.25
N PRO A 82 5.39 -0.68 -4.46
CA PRO A 82 5.25 0.76 -4.29
C PRO A 82 4.53 1.16 -2.99
N GLY A 83 4.12 0.22 -2.13
CA GLY A 83 3.49 0.47 -0.84
C GLY A 83 4.42 0.99 0.26
N ALA A 84 5.48 1.73 -0.06
CA ALA A 84 6.51 2.30 0.81
C ALA A 84 6.51 1.91 2.33
N PRO A 85 7.63 1.36 2.85
CA PRO A 85 7.69 0.88 4.25
C PRO A 85 7.42 1.96 5.29
N SER A 86 6.70 1.56 6.35
CA SER A 86 6.32 2.42 7.48
C SER A 86 5.60 3.71 7.05
N VAL A 87 4.68 3.63 6.09
CA VAL A 87 3.85 4.77 5.70
C VAL A 87 2.50 4.70 6.39
N VAL A 88 2.09 5.80 7.02
CA VAL A 88 0.73 6.00 7.55
C VAL A 88 -0.05 6.81 6.52
N GLN A 89 -1.27 6.38 6.21
CA GLN A 89 -2.16 7.01 5.24
C GLN A 89 -3.43 7.51 5.94
N GLY A 90 -3.96 8.63 5.49
CA GLY A 90 -5.14 9.22 6.09
C GLY A 90 -5.73 10.36 5.29
N GLU A 91 -6.67 11.05 5.93
CA GLU A 91 -7.35 12.24 5.44
C GLU A 91 -7.08 13.41 6.38
N GLN A 92 -6.80 14.58 5.82
CA GLN A 92 -6.54 15.78 6.61
C GLN A 92 -6.85 17.06 5.80
N GLN A 93 -7.34 18.08 6.50
CA GLN A 93 -7.48 19.42 5.93
C GLN A 93 -6.19 20.23 6.14
N PHE A 94 -5.83 21.01 5.13
CA PHE A 94 -4.67 21.89 5.12
C PHE A 94 -5.06 23.32 4.78
N ALA A 95 -4.28 24.28 5.28
CA ALA A 95 -4.36 25.69 4.93
C ALA A 95 -3.10 26.14 4.19
N VAL A 96 -3.27 26.99 3.18
CA VAL A 96 -2.17 27.68 2.48
C VAL A 96 -1.94 29.03 3.14
N VAL A 97 -0.75 29.27 3.68
CA VAL A 97 -0.43 30.45 4.48
C VAL A 97 0.80 31.17 3.91
N ASP A 98 0.68 32.49 3.72
CA ASP A 98 1.83 33.32 3.36
C ASP A 98 2.83 33.35 4.54
N PRO A 99 4.07 32.84 4.37
CA PRO A 99 5.04 32.75 5.45
C PRO A 99 5.52 34.11 5.97
N LYS A 100 5.35 35.20 5.20
CA LYS A 100 5.79 36.53 5.60
C LYS A 100 4.74 37.25 6.43
N THR A 101 3.47 37.05 6.11
CA THR A 101 2.36 37.78 6.74
C THR A 101 1.55 36.93 7.71
N GLY A 102 1.64 35.60 7.62
CA GLY A 102 0.80 34.66 8.35
C GLY A 102 -0.65 34.62 7.85
N THR A 103 -0.95 35.25 6.72
CA THR A 103 -2.31 35.32 6.17
C THR A 103 -2.65 34.03 5.44
N SER A 104 -3.79 33.42 5.76
CA SER A 104 -4.30 32.26 5.03
C SER A 104 -4.96 32.66 3.71
N ALA A 105 -4.63 31.94 2.64
CA ALA A 105 -5.27 32.02 1.33
C ALA A 105 -6.55 31.15 1.23
N GLY A 106 -6.76 30.25 2.21
CA GLY A 106 -7.88 29.30 2.26
C GLY A 106 -7.41 27.91 2.69
N SER A 107 -8.33 26.94 2.60
CA SER A 107 -8.11 25.54 2.97
C SER A 107 -8.51 24.58 1.85
N PHE A 108 -7.92 23.39 1.88
CA PHE A 108 -8.19 22.27 0.97
C PHE A 108 -8.13 20.94 1.74
N ASP A 109 -8.88 19.93 1.29
CA ASP A 109 -8.77 18.57 1.84
C ASP A 109 -7.81 17.74 0.99
N ALA A 110 -7.08 16.84 1.64
CA ALA A 110 -6.17 15.93 0.96
C ALA A 110 -6.15 14.55 1.61
N LEU A 111 -5.91 13.55 0.78
CA LEU A 111 -5.31 12.29 1.22
C LEU A 111 -3.84 12.58 1.56
N VAL A 112 -3.39 12.09 2.70
CA VAL A 112 -2.05 12.33 3.23
C VAL A 112 -1.34 11.01 3.49
N SER A 113 -0.07 10.95 3.10
CA SER A 113 0.82 9.83 3.38
C SER A 113 2.10 10.30 4.02
N ARG A 114 2.46 9.69 5.15
CA ARG A 114 3.57 10.16 5.99
C ARG A 114 4.48 9.01 6.37
N GLY A 115 5.78 9.28 6.29
CA GLY A 115 6.79 8.36 6.81
C GLY A 115 6.73 8.30 8.33
N ASN A 116 6.44 7.13 8.87
CA ASN A 116 6.56 6.85 10.29
C ASN A 116 8.02 6.52 10.63
N GLY A 117 8.70 7.43 11.31
CA GLY A 117 10.13 7.31 11.65
C GLY A 117 11.09 8.02 10.69
N TYR A 118 10.59 8.61 9.60
CA TYR A 118 11.40 9.41 8.66
C TYR A 118 10.64 10.65 8.18
N ASN A 119 11.34 11.59 7.55
CA ASN A 119 10.75 12.87 7.14
C ASN A 119 10.20 12.76 5.72
N TYR A 120 9.04 12.12 5.58
CA TYR A 120 8.29 12.07 4.33
C TYR A 120 6.85 12.54 4.55
N THR A 121 6.34 13.32 3.61
CA THR A 121 4.92 13.67 3.54
C THR A 121 4.54 13.85 2.07
N GLU A 122 3.42 13.27 1.69
CA GLU A 122 2.79 13.39 0.38
C GLU A 122 1.32 13.69 0.55
N LEU A 123 0.80 14.61 -0.26
CA LEU A 123 -0.58 15.02 -0.30
C LEU A 123 -1.13 14.81 -1.70
N LEU A 124 -2.30 14.21 -1.80
CA LEU A 124 -3.16 14.23 -2.98
C LEU A 124 -4.39 15.07 -2.65
N VAL A 125 -4.55 16.22 -3.31
CA VAL A 125 -5.66 17.15 -3.07
C VAL A 125 -6.97 16.56 -3.59
N THR A 126 -7.96 16.44 -2.71
CA THR A 126 -9.27 15.83 -3.00
C THR A 126 -10.42 16.83 -3.01
N SER A 127 -10.27 17.98 -2.35
CA SER A 127 -11.22 19.09 -2.39
C SER A 127 -10.49 20.42 -2.28
N ASP A 128 -11.05 21.49 -2.87
CA ASP A 128 -10.62 22.86 -2.63
C ASP A 128 -11.84 23.73 -2.30
N GLU A 129 -11.74 24.54 -1.23
CA GLU A 129 -12.86 25.38 -0.75
C GLU A 129 -12.80 26.82 -1.28
N GLY A 130 -11.81 27.15 -2.12
CA GLY A 130 -11.49 28.51 -2.52
C GLY A 130 -11.98 28.89 -3.90
N SER A 131 -12.16 30.19 -4.13
CA SER A 131 -12.38 30.75 -5.47
C SER A 131 -11.08 31.10 -6.21
N ASN A 132 -9.94 31.06 -5.51
CA ASN A 132 -8.61 31.37 -6.05
C ASN A 132 -7.75 30.10 -6.11
N VAL A 133 -8.05 29.25 -7.10
CA VAL A 133 -7.40 27.95 -7.31
C VAL A 133 -6.41 28.05 -8.47
N GLY A 134 -5.23 27.46 -8.34
CA GLY A 134 -4.23 27.45 -9.40
C GLY A 134 -2.81 27.12 -8.96
N THR A 135 -1.84 27.61 -9.72
CA THR A 135 -0.41 27.27 -9.56
C THR A 135 0.47 28.43 -9.10
N GLY A 136 -0.14 29.57 -8.79
CA GLY A 136 0.52 30.78 -8.31
C GLY A 136 0.62 30.82 -6.79
N ALA A 137 1.44 31.74 -6.29
CA ALA A 137 1.47 32.07 -4.86
C ALA A 137 0.13 32.69 -4.43
N GLY A 138 -0.30 32.36 -3.21
CA GLY A 138 -1.58 32.73 -2.61
C GLY A 138 -2.79 32.02 -3.22
N GLN A 139 -2.58 30.99 -4.05
CA GLN A 139 -3.65 30.17 -4.64
C GLN A 139 -3.72 28.81 -3.95
N LEU A 140 -4.93 28.26 -3.85
CA LEU A 140 -5.12 26.88 -3.44
C LEU A 140 -4.73 25.93 -4.57
N PRO A 141 -4.11 24.78 -4.27
CA PRO A 141 -3.89 23.76 -5.27
C PRO A 141 -5.24 23.17 -5.73
N PRO A 142 -5.46 22.97 -7.05
CA PRO A 142 -6.66 22.28 -7.55
C PRO A 142 -6.70 20.80 -7.14
N VAL A 143 -7.91 20.23 -7.11
CA VAL A 143 -8.13 18.77 -7.03
C VAL A 143 -7.24 18.01 -8.02
N GLY A 144 -6.65 16.90 -7.56
CA GLY A 144 -5.70 16.07 -8.31
C GLY A 144 -4.25 16.53 -8.20
N SER A 145 -3.97 17.63 -7.48
CA SER A 145 -2.58 18.04 -7.22
C SER A 145 -1.86 17.06 -6.31
N LEU A 146 -0.63 16.69 -6.68
CA LEU A 146 0.31 15.98 -5.82
C LEU A 146 1.37 16.93 -5.27
N ILE A 147 1.58 16.89 -3.97
CA ILE A 147 2.55 17.72 -3.25
C ILE A 147 3.33 16.83 -2.30
N SER A 148 4.66 16.84 -2.38
CA SER A 148 5.49 15.98 -1.55
C SER A 148 6.76 16.64 -1.05
N SER A 149 7.22 16.16 0.09
CA SER A 149 8.45 16.57 0.76
C SER A 149 9.15 15.36 1.35
N PHE A 150 10.45 15.22 1.05
CA PHE A 150 11.33 14.22 1.62
C PHE A 150 12.59 14.87 2.19
N GLY A 151 12.73 14.85 3.52
CA GLY A 151 13.81 15.49 4.26
C GLY A 151 14.96 14.56 4.64
N ILE A 152 16.20 14.99 4.38
CA ILE A 152 17.44 14.35 4.81
C ILE A 152 18.30 15.39 5.52
N GLY A 153 18.31 15.37 6.85
CA GLY A 153 19.01 16.36 7.66
C GLY A 153 18.50 17.78 7.37
N PRO A 154 19.37 18.75 7.04
CA PRO A 154 18.95 20.12 6.73
C PRO A 154 18.45 20.31 5.29
N VAL A 155 18.39 19.25 4.48
CA VAL A 155 18.05 19.30 3.06
C VAL A 155 16.70 18.64 2.83
N THR A 156 15.86 19.25 2.00
CA THR A 156 14.54 18.71 1.64
C THR A 156 14.41 18.62 0.13
N LEU A 157 13.94 17.47 -0.36
CA LEU A 157 13.46 17.31 -1.73
C LEU A 157 11.97 17.64 -1.72
N SER A 158 11.59 18.69 -2.45
CA SER A 158 10.20 19.11 -2.61
C SER A 158 9.76 18.88 -4.05
N TYR A 159 8.61 18.24 -4.20
CA TYR A 159 8.00 17.95 -5.50
C TYR A 159 6.55 18.41 -5.52
N THR A 160 6.12 18.97 -6.64
CA THR A 160 4.72 19.28 -6.91
C THR A 160 4.37 18.93 -8.35
N ALA A 161 3.22 18.31 -8.57
CA ALA A 161 2.56 18.19 -9.87
C ALA A 161 1.15 18.75 -9.71
N ILE A 162 0.88 19.87 -10.39
CA ILE A 162 -0.35 20.65 -10.17
C ILE A 162 -1.13 20.75 -11.49
N PRO A 163 -2.35 20.21 -11.55
CA PRO A 163 -3.19 20.27 -12.74
C PRO A 163 -3.43 21.70 -13.26
N THR A 164 -3.43 21.84 -14.59
CA THR A 164 -3.84 23.07 -15.28
C THR A 164 -4.68 22.75 -16.52
N GLY A 165 -5.34 23.76 -17.10
CA GLY A 165 -6.10 23.58 -18.34
C GLY A 165 -5.28 23.18 -19.57
N SER A 166 -3.94 23.16 -19.49
CA SER A 166 -3.03 22.79 -20.59
C SER A 166 -2.10 21.62 -20.26
N GLY A 167 -2.40 20.86 -19.19
CA GLY A 167 -1.53 19.81 -18.63
C GLY A 167 -0.85 20.25 -17.33
N ASP A 168 -0.18 19.34 -16.65
CA ASP A 168 0.22 19.60 -15.26
C ASP A 168 1.53 20.37 -15.17
N LYS A 169 1.63 21.23 -14.15
CA LYS A 169 2.82 22.00 -13.85
C LYS A 169 3.67 21.26 -12.83
N VAL A 170 4.72 20.61 -13.32
CA VAL A 170 5.69 19.91 -12.50
C VAL A 170 6.78 20.86 -11.97
N SER A 171 7.12 20.75 -10.69
CA SER A 171 8.26 21.43 -10.06
C SER A 171 8.96 20.50 -9.09
N PHE A 172 10.27 20.33 -9.25
CA PHE A 172 11.13 19.57 -8.34
C PHE A 172 12.27 20.45 -7.84
N ARG A 173 12.49 20.47 -6.52
CA ARG A 173 13.42 21.39 -5.87
C ARG A 173 14.22 20.71 -4.77
N LEU A 174 15.50 21.05 -4.71
CA LEU A 174 16.34 20.86 -3.54
C LEU A 174 16.25 22.11 -2.67
N VAL A 175 15.65 21.98 -1.49
CA VAL A 175 15.52 23.05 -0.51
C VAL A 175 16.61 22.89 0.55
N THR A 176 17.37 23.95 0.80
CA THR A 176 18.46 24.00 1.78
C THR A 176 18.33 25.27 2.64
N PRO A 177 19.06 25.39 3.77
CA PRO A 177 19.06 26.61 4.57
C PRO A 177 19.59 27.84 3.82
N LEU A 178 20.33 27.65 2.72
CA LEU A 178 20.89 28.71 1.89
C LEU A 178 19.96 29.14 0.75
N GLY A 179 18.84 28.45 0.55
CA GLY A 179 17.90 28.68 -0.53
C GLY A 179 17.47 27.39 -1.24
N SER A 180 16.66 27.55 -2.29
CA SER A 180 16.14 26.44 -3.10
C SER A 180 16.75 26.42 -4.51
N LEU A 181 17.04 25.21 -5.01
CA LEU A 181 17.54 24.95 -6.34
C LEU A 181 16.51 24.12 -7.11
N ALA A 182 16.04 24.61 -8.25
CA ALA A 182 15.19 23.83 -9.14
C ALA A 182 16.01 22.73 -9.83
N LEU A 183 15.47 21.52 -9.84
CA LEU A 183 16.06 20.35 -10.48
C LEU A 183 15.20 19.96 -11.69
N PRO A 184 15.79 19.62 -12.84
CA PRO A 184 15.02 19.17 -13.99
C PRO A 184 14.35 17.82 -13.67
N MET A 185 13.03 17.75 -13.81
CA MET A 185 12.24 16.55 -13.59
C MET A 185 11.02 16.57 -14.52
N PRO A 186 10.97 15.75 -15.57
CA PRO A 186 9.84 15.72 -16.50
C PRO A 186 8.71 14.79 -16.03
N PHE A 187 8.93 13.97 -15.00
CA PHE A 187 7.93 13.04 -14.51
C PHE A 187 6.78 13.79 -13.86
N ASP A 188 5.58 13.52 -14.35
CA ASP A 188 4.32 14.09 -13.93
C ASP A 188 3.52 13.04 -13.19
N ALA A 189 3.53 13.12 -11.86
CA ALA A 189 2.85 12.17 -11.02
C ALA A 189 1.33 12.40 -10.95
N ALA A 190 0.86 13.62 -11.30
CA ALA A 190 -0.55 13.97 -11.25
C ALA A 190 -1.27 13.66 -12.57
N ALA A 191 -0.52 13.27 -13.60
CA ALA A 191 -1.02 12.96 -14.92
C ALA A 191 -2.18 11.97 -14.85
N GLY A 192 -3.34 12.42 -15.31
CA GLY A 192 -4.53 11.60 -15.45
C GLY A 192 -5.35 11.36 -14.19
N ILE A 193 -4.95 11.94 -13.05
CA ILE A 193 -5.72 11.89 -11.81
C ILE A 193 -6.92 12.83 -11.90
N ALA A 194 -6.70 14.11 -12.22
CA ALA A 194 -7.76 15.12 -12.22
C ALA A 194 -8.81 14.92 -13.33
N ASP A 195 -8.42 14.31 -14.45
CA ASP A 195 -9.29 14.06 -15.61
C ASP A 195 -9.74 12.60 -15.74
N TYR A 196 -9.38 11.75 -14.77
CA TYR A 196 -9.70 10.33 -14.72
C TYR A 196 -9.20 9.51 -15.93
N SER A 197 -8.21 10.00 -16.69
CA SER A 197 -7.71 9.28 -17.86
C SER A 197 -6.85 8.05 -17.51
N VAL A 198 -6.29 8.00 -16.29
CA VAL A 198 -5.46 6.86 -15.84
C VAL A 198 -6.27 5.81 -15.08
N ASP A 199 -7.26 6.22 -14.28
CA ASP A 199 -8.13 5.31 -13.53
C ASP A 199 -9.35 4.83 -14.33
N SER A 200 -9.68 5.46 -15.47
CA SER A 200 -10.73 4.99 -16.39
C SER A 200 -10.22 3.97 -17.43
N ARG A 201 -8.97 3.51 -17.33
CA ARG A 201 -8.36 2.60 -18.32
C ARG A 201 -8.83 1.15 -18.15
N PRO A 202 -9.31 0.48 -19.22
CA PRO A 202 -9.60 -0.95 -19.19
C PRO A 202 -8.34 -1.83 -19.12
N VAL A 203 -8.36 -2.85 -18.26
CA VAL A 203 -7.36 -3.93 -18.23
C VAL A 203 -7.76 -5.01 -19.24
N GLN A 204 -6.95 -5.18 -20.28
CA GLN A 204 -7.19 -6.17 -21.33
C GLN A 204 -6.80 -7.58 -20.86
N LEU A 205 -7.76 -8.51 -20.87
CA LEU A 205 -7.51 -9.91 -20.53
C LEU A 205 -7.06 -10.69 -21.77
N THR A 206 -6.30 -11.77 -21.57
CA THR A 206 -5.77 -12.61 -22.66
C THR A 206 -6.83 -13.45 -23.37
N ASN A 207 -8.05 -13.47 -22.85
CA ASN A 207 -9.20 -14.19 -23.41
C ASN A 207 -10.12 -13.30 -24.28
N GLY A 208 -9.72 -12.05 -24.54
CA GLY A 208 -10.47 -11.08 -25.36
C GLY A 208 -11.53 -10.26 -24.61
N TYR A 209 -11.77 -10.55 -23.34
CA TYR A 209 -12.55 -9.68 -22.45
C TYR A 209 -11.66 -8.60 -21.83
N SER A 210 -12.28 -7.62 -21.18
CA SER A 210 -11.55 -6.63 -20.37
C SER A 210 -12.25 -6.34 -19.05
N ILE A 211 -11.48 -5.92 -18.06
CA ILE A 211 -11.99 -5.34 -16.81
C ILE A 211 -11.96 -3.83 -17.02
N ALA A 212 -13.11 -3.19 -17.09
CA ALA A 212 -13.23 -1.76 -17.36
C ALA A 212 -13.91 -1.04 -16.20
N PRO A 213 -13.48 0.17 -15.85
CA PRO A 213 -14.24 1.07 -15.00
C PRO A 213 -15.67 1.30 -15.48
N ALA A 214 -16.65 1.21 -14.58
CA ALA A 214 -18.03 1.53 -14.91
C ALA A 214 -18.18 3.04 -15.16
N VAL A 215 -18.56 3.41 -16.39
CA VAL A 215 -18.62 4.81 -16.88
C VAL A 215 -19.50 5.74 -16.02
N SER A 216 -20.44 5.20 -15.25
CA SER A 216 -21.35 5.98 -14.40
C SER A 216 -20.77 6.43 -13.06
N THR A 217 -19.62 5.88 -12.64
CA THR A 217 -19.07 6.09 -11.29
C THR A 217 -17.55 6.26 -11.36
N PRO A 218 -17.02 7.49 -11.18
CA PRO A 218 -15.57 7.70 -11.10
C PRO A 218 -14.99 6.95 -9.90
N GLU A 219 -13.68 6.72 -9.94
CA GLU A 219 -12.96 6.18 -8.78
C GLU A 219 -13.09 7.14 -7.58
N THR A 220 -13.33 6.57 -6.40
CA THR A 220 -13.19 7.29 -5.14
C THR A 220 -11.79 7.00 -4.61
N TYR A 221 -10.90 7.99 -4.63
CA TYR A 221 -9.57 7.85 -4.04
C TYR A 221 -9.67 7.72 -2.51
N THR A 222 -8.98 6.74 -1.96
CA THR A 222 -8.99 6.42 -0.51
C THR A 222 -7.59 6.42 0.10
N GLY A 223 -6.55 6.53 -0.73
CA GLY A 223 -5.18 6.61 -0.25
C GLY A 223 -4.22 7.06 -1.35
N THR A 224 -3.07 7.56 -0.94
CA THR A 224 -1.93 7.82 -1.82
C THR A 224 -0.66 7.24 -1.19
N SER A 225 0.41 7.02 -1.93
CA SER A 225 1.73 6.68 -1.41
C SER A 225 2.75 6.92 -2.51
N GLY A 226 4.04 6.81 -2.20
CA GLY A 226 5.06 7.11 -3.17
C GLY A 226 6.40 7.47 -2.54
N ILE A 227 7.36 7.73 -3.42
CA ILE A 227 8.55 8.53 -3.09
C ILE A 227 8.76 9.45 -4.28
N LEU A 228 8.04 10.57 -4.29
CA LEU A 228 8.09 11.51 -5.40
C LEU A 228 9.47 12.20 -5.50
N PRO A 229 9.99 12.43 -6.73
CA PRO A 229 9.35 12.17 -8.03
C PRO A 229 9.55 10.75 -8.57
N PHE A 230 10.14 9.80 -7.85
CA PHE A 230 10.57 8.52 -8.43
C PHE A 230 9.41 7.63 -8.84
N PHE A 231 8.37 7.56 -8.00
CA PHE A 231 7.12 6.88 -8.30
C PHE A 231 5.99 7.41 -7.43
N THR A 232 4.77 7.21 -7.90
CA THR A 232 3.52 7.54 -7.21
C THR A 232 2.60 6.33 -7.16
N THR A 233 1.71 6.32 -6.19
CA THR A 233 0.66 5.33 -5.99
C THR A 233 -0.61 6.04 -5.58
N VAL A 234 -1.70 5.72 -6.25
CA VAL A 234 -3.04 6.17 -5.89
C VAL A 234 -3.90 4.93 -5.66
N GLN A 235 -4.56 4.91 -4.52
CA GLN A 235 -5.49 3.85 -4.13
C GLN A 235 -6.91 4.39 -4.14
N GLY A 236 -7.85 3.53 -4.46
CA GLY A 236 -9.25 3.87 -4.41
C GLY A 236 -10.18 2.69 -4.47
N ARG A 237 -11.46 3.03 -4.63
CA ARG A 237 -12.57 2.10 -4.78
C ARG A 237 -13.34 2.43 -6.03
N GLN A 238 -13.69 1.41 -6.80
CA GLN A 238 -14.39 1.58 -8.06
C GLN A 238 -15.27 0.37 -8.37
N VAL A 239 -16.34 0.63 -9.13
CA VAL A 239 -17.13 -0.42 -9.76
C VAL A 239 -16.52 -0.73 -11.12
N PHE A 240 -16.25 -2.00 -11.37
CA PHE A 240 -15.76 -2.49 -12.65
C PHE A 240 -16.83 -3.30 -13.38
N THR A 241 -16.78 -3.27 -14.70
CA THR A 241 -17.51 -4.17 -15.59
C THR A 241 -16.56 -5.18 -16.23
N ILE A 242 -17.10 -6.36 -16.52
CA ILE A 242 -16.47 -7.31 -17.44
C ILE A 242 -17.04 -7.02 -18.83
N ASP A 243 -16.21 -6.52 -19.72
CA ASP A 243 -16.63 -6.14 -21.08
C ASP A 243 -16.22 -7.24 -22.06
N ASN A 244 -17.14 -7.60 -22.94
CA ASN A 244 -16.87 -8.55 -24.02
C ASN A 244 -15.99 -7.92 -25.12
N PRO A 245 -15.52 -8.70 -26.13
CA PRO A 245 -14.67 -8.17 -27.20
C PRO A 245 -15.29 -7.03 -28.03
N ALA A 246 -16.61 -6.81 -27.94
CA ALA A 246 -17.30 -5.71 -28.59
C ALA A 246 -17.41 -4.45 -27.71
N GLY A 247 -16.83 -4.46 -26.50
CA GLY A 247 -16.90 -3.38 -25.52
C GLY A 247 -18.26 -3.27 -24.82
N VAL A 248 -19.02 -4.37 -24.76
CA VAL A 248 -20.33 -4.41 -24.09
C VAL A 248 -20.17 -5.08 -22.72
N PRO A 249 -20.58 -4.41 -21.61
CA PRO A 249 -20.60 -5.00 -20.28
C PRO A 249 -21.47 -6.26 -20.21
N VAL A 250 -20.94 -7.34 -19.63
CA VAL A 250 -21.64 -8.62 -19.40
C VAL A 250 -21.77 -9.00 -17.92
N GLY A 251 -21.23 -8.18 -17.01
CA GLY A 251 -21.35 -8.30 -15.57
C GLY A 251 -20.53 -7.22 -14.85
N SER A 252 -20.67 -7.10 -13.53
CA SER A 252 -19.97 -6.08 -12.74
C SER A 252 -19.58 -6.54 -11.34
N PHE A 253 -18.56 -5.90 -10.77
CA PHE A 253 -18.10 -6.13 -9.41
C PHE A 253 -17.57 -4.83 -8.79
N GLU A 254 -17.53 -4.78 -7.46
CA GLU A 254 -16.82 -3.73 -6.71
C GLU A 254 -15.40 -4.20 -6.42
N GLY A 255 -14.42 -3.31 -6.59
CA GLY A 255 -13.04 -3.59 -6.23
C GLY A 255 -12.37 -2.42 -5.53
N VAL A 256 -11.39 -2.77 -4.70
CA VAL A 256 -10.32 -1.83 -4.33
C VAL A 256 -9.26 -1.89 -5.42
N VAL A 257 -8.73 -0.73 -5.81
CA VAL A 257 -7.80 -0.57 -6.92
C VAL A 257 -6.61 0.26 -6.47
N THR A 258 -5.45 -0.05 -7.02
CA THR A 258 -4.26 0.79 -6.87
C THR A 258 -3.58 0.93 -8.21
N THR A 259 -3.35 2.18 -8.61
CA THR A 259 -2.58 2.52 -9.80
C THR A 259 -1.22 3.09 -9.40
N THR A 260 -0.20 2.80 -10.21
CA THR A 260 1.14 3.36 -10.00
C THR A 260 1.73 3.89 -11.28
N ALA A 261 2.67 4.83 -11.16
CA ALA A 261 3.50 5.30 -12.25
C ALA A 261 4.90 5.63 -11.73
N ASP A 262 5.92 5.42 -12.56
CA ASP A 262 7.32 5.72 -12.23
C ASP A 262 8.04 6.55 -13.30
N ILE A 263 9.21 7.07 -12.92
CA ILE A 263 10.08 7.87 -13.80
C ILE A 263 10.62 7.12 -15.03
N LEU A 264 10.52 5.79 -15.05
CA LEU A 264 10.95 4.94 -16.17
C LEU A 264 9.82 4.73 -17.18
N GLY A 265 8.61 5.25 -16.90
CA GLY A 265 7.43 5.05 -17.74
C GLY A 265 6.77 3.69 -17.55
N THR A 266 7.08 2.99 -16.45
CA THR A 266 6.32 1.82 -16.01
C THR A 266 5.13 2.30 -15.21
N TYR A 267 3.99 1.66 -15.41
CA TYR A 267 2.79 1.92 -14.64
C TYR A 267 2.01 0.64 -14.42
N THR A 268 1.26 0.58 -13.33
CA THR A 268 0.57 -0.65 -12.93
C THR A 268 -0.86 -0.39 -12.48
N GLN A 269 -1.64 -1.47 -12.41
CA GLN A 269 -2.98 -1.45 -11.86
C GLN A 269 -3.24 -2.78 -11.15
N ALA A 270 -3.39 -2.72 -9.84
CA ALA A 270 -3.79 -3.82 -8.98
C ALA A 270 -5.29 -3.69 -8.67
N ILE A 271 -6.04 -4.78 -8.73
CA ILE A 271 -7.47 -4.83 -8.43
C ILE A 271 -7.74 -6.03 -7.53
N LEU A 272 -8.44 -5.82 -6.42
CA LEU A 272 -8.96 -6.88 -5.56
C LEU A 272 -10.49 -6.78 -5.53
N VAL A 273 -11.15 -7.86 -5.95
CA VAL A 273 -12.61 -7.97 -5.98
C VAL A 273 -13.14 -8.08 -4.56
N THR A 274 -13.92 -7.09 -4.12
CA THR A 274 -14.47 -7.02 -2.75
C THR A 274 -15.95 -7.39 -2.68
N ALA A 275 -16.70 -7.20 -3.76
CA ALA A 275 -18.10 -7.61 -3.86
C ALA A 275 -18.49 -7.88 -5.32
N ASN A 276 -19.50 -8.71 -5.53
CA ASN A 276 -20.15 -8.87 -6.83
C ASN A 276 -21.67 -9.00 -6.64
N ASP A 277 -22.43 -8.75 -7.71
CA ASP A 277 -23.89 -8.80 -7.68
C ASP A 277 -24.47 -10.23 -7.70
N GLY A 278 -23.61 -11.26 -7.70
CA GLY A 278 -23.97 -12.67 -7.75
C GLY A 278 -24.39 -13.19 -9.14
N THR A 279 -24.38 -12.36 -10.18
CA THR A 279 -24.77 -12.74 -11.54
C THR A 279 -23.57 -13.25 -12.32
N ASN A 280 -23.70 -14.44 -12.93
CA ASN A 280 -22.67 -15.03 -13.79
C ASN A 280 -21.27 -15.06 -13.15
N VAL A 281 -21.19 -15.35 -11.85
CA VAL A 281 -19.92 -15.39 -11.11
C VAL A 281 -19.21 -16.72 -11.37
N GLY A 282 -17.93 -16.68 -11.69
CA GLY A 282 -17.12 -17.88 -11.90
C GLY A 282 -15.77 -17.60 -12.53
N LEU A 283 -15.15 -18.66 -13.06
CA LEU A 283 -13.76 -18.66 -13.53
C LEU A 283 -13.67 -18.65 -15.06
N ASP A 284 -14.78 -18.84 -15.77
CA ASP A 284 -14.79 -18.91 -17.23
C ASP A 284 -14.73 -17.50 -17.85
N PRO A 285 -14.18 -17.36 -19.08
CA PRO A 285 -14.18 -16.08 -19.78
C PRO A 285 -15.56 -15.41 -19.86
N GLY A 286 -15.61 -14.13 -19.51
CA GLY A 286 -16.86 -13.34 -19.49
C GLY A 286 -17.72 -13.51 -18.25
N GLN A 287 -17.28 -14.32 -17.27
CA GLN A 287 -17.87 -14.37 -15.95
C GLN A 287 -17.34 -13.26 -15.05
N VAL A 288 -18.16 -12.85 -14.08
CA VAL A 288 -17.74 -11.94 -13.02
C VAL A 288 -16.81 -12.70 -12.07
N PRO A 289 -15.63 -12.18 -11.74
CA PRO A 289 -14.71 -12.87 -10.85
C PRO A 289 -15.30 -13.06 -9.44
N PRO A 290 -15.01 -14.18 -8.75
CA PRO A 290 -15.35 -14.36 -7.34
C PRO A 290 -14.72 -13.28 -6.45
N VAL A 291 -15.39 -12.96 -5.34
CA VAL A 291 -14.83 -12.10 -4.28
C VAL A 291 -13.52 -12.71 -3.76
N GLY A 292 -12.49 -11.88 -3.60
CA GLY A 292 -11.13 -12.29 -3.26
C GLY A 292 -10.21 -12.49 -4.48
N SER A 293 -10.73 -12.35 -5.71
CA SER A 293 -9.88 -12.39 -6.90
C SER A 293 -8.97 -11.17 -6.97
N VAL A 294 -7.70 -11.40 -7.29
CA VAL A 294 -6.68 -10.36 -7.48
C VAL A 294 -6.25 -10.35 -8.94
N TYR A 295 -6.29 -9.17 -9.54
CA TYR A 295 -5.67 -8.88 -10.83
C TYR A 295 -4.54 -7.89 -10.64
N ASN A 296 -3.46 -8.07 -11.37
CA ASN A 296 -2.42 -7.05 -11.45
C ASN A 296 -1.89 -6.97 -12.87
N VAL A 297 -1.76 -5.77 -13.40
CA VAL A 297 -1.17 -5.54 -14.70
C VAL A 297 -0.01 -4.55 -14.58
N VAL A 298 1.12 -4.92 -15.19
CA VAL A 298 2.32 -4.09 -15.26
C VAL A 298 2.57 -3.74 -16.72
N TYR A 299 2.49 -2.46 -17.05
CA TYR A 299 2.71 -1.95 -18.40
C TYR A 299 4.11 -1.37 -18.53
N SER A 300 4.75 -1.60 -19.69
CA SER A 300 6.06 -1.06 -20.00
C SER A 300 5.95 -0.12 -21.20
N GLY A 301 5.82 1.18 -20.93
CA GLY A 301 5.78 2.24 -21.93
C GLY A 301 4.55 2.29 -22.86
N SER A 302 3.72 1.23 -22.92
CA SER A 302 2.44 1.25 -23.64
C SER A 302 1.45 0.19 -23.17
N ASP A 303 0.17 0.44 -23.43
CA ASP A 303 -0.94 -0.47 -23.10
C ASP A 303 -0.93 -1.78 -23.92
N GLN A 304 -0.07 -1.89 -24.93
CA GLN A 304 0.09 -3.08 -25.77
C GLN A 304 1.22 -4.01 -25.31
N ASN A 305 1.99 -3.58 -24.29
CA ASN A 305 3.12 -4.32 -23.76
C ASN A 305 2.98 -4.42 -22.25
N TYR A 306 2.47 -5.55 -21.77
CA TYR A 306 2.16 -5.72 -20.35
C TYR A 306 2.37 -7.14 -19.85
N VAL A 307 2.58 -7.27 -18.54
CA VAL A 307 2.47 -8.53 -17.80
C VAL A 307 1.14 -8.48 -17.05
N LEU A 308 0.30 -9.49 -17.27
CA LEU A 308 -0.96 -9.69 -16.55
C LEU A 308 -0.81 -10.86 -15.60
N TYR A 309 -1.17 -10.63 -14.35
CA TYR A 309 -1.33 -11.60 -13.31
C TYR A 309 -2.81 -11.68 -12.90
N SER A 310 -3.29 -12.89 -12.63
CA SER A 310 -4.59 -13.12 -11.99
C SER A 310 -4.51 -14.28 -11.00
N SER A 311 -5.19 -14.14 -9.87
CA SER A 311 -5.43 -15.17 -8.86
C SER A 311 -6.92 -15.13 -8.50
N MET A 312 -7.63 -16.24 -8.55
CA MET A 312 -9.08 -16.25 -8.30
C MET A 312 -9.46 -17.36 -7.32
N PRO A 313 -10.21 -17.07 -6.24
CA PRO A 313 -10.68 -18.09 -5.31
C PRO A 313 -11.47 -19.22 -5.97
N ALA A 314 -11.14 -20.47 -5.65
CA ALA A 314 -11.87 -21.64 -6.13
C ALA A 314 -11.91 -22.79 -5.12
N GLN A 315 -12.94 -23.64 -5.21
CA GLN A 315 -13.12 -24.77 -4.27
C GLN A 315 -12.00 -25.82 -4.32
N SER A 316 -11.31 -25.94 -5.46
CA SER A 316 -10.30 -26.97 -5.72
C SER A 316 -8.87 -26.41 -5.77
N GLY A 317 -8.64 -25.27 -5.13
CA GLY A 317 -7.41 -24.49 -5.22
C GLY A 317 -7.50 -23.40 -6.30
N ASP A 318 -6.86 -22.27 -6.03
CA ASP A 318 -7.09 -21.06 -6.80
C ASP A 318 -6.33 -21.11 -8.14
N PRO A 319 -7.01 -20.90 -9.29
CA PRO A 319 -6.32 -20.69 -10.54
C PRO A 319 -5.49 -19.41 -10.51
N VAL A 320 -4.17 -19.59 -10.58
CA VAL A 320 -3.20 -18.53 -10.78
C VAL A 320 -2.73 -18.54 -12.24
N ALA A 321 -2.69 -17.38 -12.87
CA ALA A 321 -2.17 -17.23 -14.23
C ALA A 321 -1.27 -16.01 -14.36
N VAL A 322 -0.18 -16.16 -15.11
CA VAL A 322 0.72 -15.07 -15.47
C VAL A 322 0.96 -15.11 -16.98
N SER A 323 0.71 -13.99 -17.64
CA SER A 323 0.87 -13.85 -19.08
C SER A 323 1.62 -12.56 -19.42
N GLN A 324 2.53 -12.63 -20.37
CA GLN A 324 3.13 -11.46 -21.00
C GLN A 324 2.47 -11.24 -22.36
N VAL A 325 2.00 -10.02 -22.59
CA VAL A 325 1.51 -9.55 -23.88
C VAL A 325 2.54 -8.61 -24.49
N SER A 326 2.89 -8.84 -25.75
CA SER A 326 3.86 -8.01 -26.48
C SER A 326 3.42 -7.86 -27.93
N SER A 327 2.93 -6.67 -28.28
CA SER A 327 2.46 -6.35 -29.64
C SER A 327 1.46 -7.37 -30.21
N GLY A 328 0.49 -7.78 -29.40
CA GLY A 328 -0.57 -8.73 -29.77
C GLY A 328 -0.19 -10.21 -29.67
N ALA A 329 1.06 -10.55 -29.38
CA ALA A 329 1.46 -11.92 -29.01
C ALA A 329 1.28 -12.13 -27.51
N VAL A 330 0.78 -13.31 -27.12
CA VAL A 330 0.61 -13.71 -25.72
C VAL A 330 1.56 -14.87 -25.41
N ALA A 331 2.34 -14.74 -24.34
CA ALA A 331 3.17 -15.80 -23.78
C ALA A 331 2.75 -16.07 -22.34
N THR A 332 2.40 -17.31 -22.01
CA THR A 332 2.04 -17.73 -20.66
C THR A 332 3.26 -18.23 -19.90
N SER A 333 3.27 -18.03 -18.59
CA SER A 333 4.26 -18.61 -17.68
C SER A 333 3.60 -19.77 -16.93
N ASP A 334 4.24 -20.94 -16.95
CA ASP A 334 3.85 -22.09 -16.11
C ASP A 334 4.29 -21.90 -14.65
N LEU A 335 5.10 -20.88 -14.39
CA LEU A 335 5.56 -20.53 -13.06
C LEU A 335 4.56 -19.55 -12.41
N THR A 336 3.72 -20.08 -11.54
CA THR A 336 2.87 -19.32 -10.63
C THR A 336 3.57 -19.25 -9.28
N LEU A 337 4.21 -18.11 -8.98
CA LEU A 337 5.09 -18.00 -7.81
C LEU A 337 4.36 -17.63 -6.51
N ILE A 338 3.22 -16.96 -6.63
CA ILE A 338 2.38 -16.55 -5.51
C ILE A 338 0.91 -16.79 -5.86
N ASP A 339 0.15 -17.20 -4.86
CA ASP A 339 -1.31 -17.16 -4.86
C ASP A 339 -1.73 -15.93 -4.09
N ALA A 340 -2.29 -14.94 -4.79
CA ALA A 340 -2.68 -13.66 -4.19
C ALA A 340 -4.11 -13.70 -3.64
N SER A 341 -4.90 -14.70 -4.01
CA SER A 341 -6.28 -14.86 -3.54
C SER A 341 -6.37 -15.71 -2.28
N GLU A 342 -5.38 -16.57 -2.03
CA GLU A 342 -5.21 -17.27 -0.76
C GLU A 342 -4.27 -16.50 0.18
N GLN A 343 -4.81 -15.62 1.02
CA GLN A 343 -4.01 -14.98 2.07
C GLN A 343 -3.45 -16.05 3.01
N PRO A 344 -2.11 -16.15 3.17
CA PRO A 344 -1.52 -17.13 4.07
C PRO A 344 -2.04 -16.94 5.50
N ALA A 345 -2.35 -18.05 6.18
CA ALA A 345 -2.84 -18.02 7.56
C ALA A 345 -1.93 -17.16 8.45
N THR A 346 -2.52 -16.13 9.06
CA THR A 346 -1.83 -15.23 10.00
C THR A 346 -1.40 -16.02 11.22
N GLN A 347 -0.11 -15.98 11.56
CA GLN A 347 0.32 -16.34 12.90
C GLN A 347 -0.33 -15.35 13.89
N PRO A 348 -0.73 -15.78 15.10
CA PRO A 348 -1.22 -14.83 16.08
C PRO A 348 -0.17 -13.75 16.36
N PHE A 349 -0.56 -12.47 16.26
CA PHE A 349 0.37 -11.38 16.53
C PHE A 349 0.78 -11.40 17.99
N THR A 350 2.08 -11.41 18.28
CA THR A 350 2.58 -11.35 19.66
C THR A 350 2.96 -9.92 20.00
N GLY A 351 2.24 -9.32 20.96
CA GLY A 351 2.51 -8.01 21.53
C GLY A 351 3.37 -8.04 22.80
N PRO A 352 3.58 -6.87 23.45
CA PRO A 352 4.25 -6.78 24.74
C PRO A 352 3.68 -7.74 25.77
N ASN A 353 4.52 -8.19 26.69
CA ASN A 353 4.16 -9.12 27.77
C ASN A 353 3.60 -10.48 27.29
N GLY A 354 3.84 -10.87 26.02
CA GLY A 354 3.34 -12.12 25.45
C GLY A 354 1.85 -12.09 25.11
N THR A 355 1.27 -10.90 25.00
CA THR A 355 -0.11 -10.72 24.53
C THR A 355 -0.27 -11.26 23.11
N THR A 356 -1.40 -11.89 22.81
CA THR A 356 -1.67 -12.48 21.51
C THR A 356 -2.97 -11.93 20.92
N PHE A 357 -2.96 -11.54 19.64
CA PHE A 357 -4.15 -11.11 18.91
C PHE A 357 -4.65 -12.23 18.00
N VAL A 358 -5.92 -12.59 18.14
CA VAL A 358 -6.57 -13.63 17.35
C VAL A 358 -7.72 -13.01 16.56
N PRO A 359 -7.72 -13.07 15.22
CA PRO A 359 -8.79 -12.49 14.41
C PRO A 359 -10.13 -13.19 14.69
N VAL A 360 -11.19 -12.41 14.83
CA VAL A 360 -12.56 -12.90 15.10
C VAL A 360 -13.60 -12.41 14.08
N SER A 361 -13.21 -11.55 13.15
CA SER A 361 -14.02 -11.17 11.98
C SER A 361 -13.31 -11.55 10.68
N THR A 362 -14.04 -11.53 9.57
CA THR A 362 -13.41 -11.51 8.24
C THR A 362 -12.70 -10.17 8.03
N LEU A 363 -11.62 -10.18 7.24
CA LEU A 363 -10.99 -8.95 6.76
C LEU A 363 -11.97 -8.17 5.87
N GLN A 364 -12.04 -6.85 6.06
CA GLN A 364 -12.71 -5.92 5.15
C GLN A 364 -11.66 -5.15 4.35
N PRO A 365 -11.35 -5.55 3.10
CA PRO A 365 -10.27 -4.93 2.34
C PRO A 365 -10.56 -3.47 1.99
N THR A 366 -9.54 -2.64 2.10
CA THR A 366 -9.56 -1.21 1.77
C THR A 366 -8.48 -0.81 0.77
N GLY A 367 -7.46 -1.66 0.59
CA GLY A 367 -6.39 -1.44 -0.37
C GLY A 367 -5.76 -2.74 -0.85
N VAL A 368 -5.23 -2.71 -2.07
CA VAL A 368 -4.44 -3.78 -2.68
C VAL A 368 -3.22 -3.16 -3.34
N ASN A 369 -2.03 -3.74 -3.24
CA ASN A 369 -0.84 -3.25 -3.94
C ASN A 369 0.13 -4.41 -4.23
N GLY A 370 1.33 -4.11 -4.70
CA GLY A 370 2.38 -5.07 -5.06
C GLY A 370 2.49 -5.29 -6.57
N LEU A 371 3.50 -6.07 -6.97
CA LEU A 371 3.82 -6.39 -8.36
C LEU A 371 3.85 -7.90 -8.64
N PRO A 372 2.73 -8.64 -8.52
CA PRO A 372 2.65 -10.05 -8.87
C PRO A 372 3.31 -10.39 -10.23
N PRO A 373 4.02 -11.53 -10.35
CA PRO A 373 4.10 -12.62 -9.37
C PRO A 373 5.16 -12.40 -8.27
N ARG A 374 5.61 -11.15 -8.07
CA ARG A 374 6.65 -10.80 -7.11
C ARG A 374 6.16 -10.86 -5.66
N GLU A 375 5.10 -10.13 -5.36
CA GLU A 375 4.38 -10.09 -4.09
C GLU A 375 2.97 -9.54 -4.31
N VAL A 376 2.14 -9.65 -3.29
CA VAL A 376 0.91 -8.88 -3.14
C VAL A 376 0.88 -8.24 -1.76
N GLN A 377 0.22 -7.09 -1.67
CA GLN A 377 -0.02 -6.34 -0.44
C GLN A 377 -1.52 -6.12 -0.31
N ILE A 378 -2.09 -6.34 0.87
CA ILE A 378 -3.50 -6.11 1.17
C ILE A 378 -3.60 -5.30 2.46
N GLN A 379 -4.45 -4.28 2.42
CA GLN A 379 -4.82 -3.45 3.57
C GLN A 379 -6.32 -3.61 3.86
N GLY A 380 -6.73 -3.47 5.11
CA GLY A 380 -8.14 -3.59 5.49
C GLY A 380 -8.38 -3.65 6.99
N TYR A 381 -9.65 -3.74 7.38
CA TYR A 381 -10.03 -3.76 8.79
C TYR A 381 -10.42 -5.14 9.30
N GLN A 382 -10.08 -5.45 10.55
CA GLN A 382 -10.44 -6.70 11.20
C GLN A 382 -10.57 -6.53 12.73
N GLN A 383 -11.46 -7.31 13.35
CA GLN A 383 -11.64 -7.36 14.79
C GLN A 383 -10.81 -8.50 15.40
N PHE A 384 -10.23 -8.27 16.58
CA PHE A 384 -9.38 -9.23 17.28
C PHE A 384 -9.81 -9.45 18.72
N ALA A 385 -9.79 -10.72 19.16
CA ALA A 385 -9.76 -11.07 20.57
C ALA A 385 -8.31 -11.01 21.08
N VAL A 386 -8.12 -10.46 22.28
CA VAL A 386 -6.80 -10.26 22.88
C VAL A 386 -6.62 -11.22 24.06
N TYR A 387 -5.52 -11.97 24.05
CA TYR A 387 -5.16 -12.97 25.05
C TYR A 387 -3.84 -12.61 25.73
N ASP A 388 -3.68 -12.93 27.01
CA ASP A 388 -2.40 -12.81 27.70
C ASP A 388 -1.44 -13.98 27.39
N SER A 389 -0.23 -13.94 27.94
CA SER A 389 0.78 -14.99 27.78
C SER A 389 0.38 -16.36 28.34
N ALA A 390 -0.66 -16.43 29.17
CA ALA A 390 -1.20 -17.67 29.71
C ALA A 390 -2.36 -18.22 28.84
N GLY A 391 -2.73 -17.52 27.76
CA GLY A 391 -3.86 -17.88 26.90
C GLY A 391 -5.22 -17.49 27.48
N THR A 392 -5.26 -16.61 28.48
CA THR A 392 -6.51 -16.07 29.03
C THR A 392 -6.95 -14.86 28.21
N ARG A 393 -8.21 -14.80 27.77
CA ARG A 393 -8.73 -13.63 27.07
C ARG A 393 -8.81 -12.43 28.03
N ILE A 394 -8.15 -11.34 27.68
CA ILE A 394 -8.09 -10.09 28.46
C ILE A 394 -8.90 -8.94 27.84
N GLY A 395 -9.31 -9.07 26.57
CA GLY A 395 -10.17 -8.08 25.91
C GLY A 395 -10.41 -8.32 24.43
N SER A 396 -10.72 -7.25 23.72
CA SER A 396 -10.84 -7.19 22.26
C SER A 396 -10.52 -5.80 21.73
N VAL A 397 -10.08 -5.75 20.48
CA VAL A 397 -9.74 -4.52 19.75
C VAL A 397 -10.26 -4.61 18.32
N ASP A 398 -10.51 -3.46 17.73
CA ASP A 398 -10.67 -3.30 16.30
C ASP A 398 -9.36 -2.73 15.74
N ALA A 399 -8.99 -3.16 14.54
CA ALA A 399 -7.71 -2.79 13.96
C ALA A 399 -7.76 -2.64 12.44
N ASP A 400 -6.92 -1.74 11.95
CA ASP A 400 -6.45 -1.73 10.58
C ASP A 400 -5.30 -2.74 10.45
N VAL A 401 -5.24 -3.42 9.32
CA VAL A 401 -4.41 -4.59 9.06
C VAL A 401 -3.71 -4.41 7.74
N TYR A 402 -2.41 -4.67 7.76
CA TYR A 402 -1.59 -4.80 6.56
C TYR A 402 -1.06 -6.22 6.45
N SER A 403 -1.05 -6.77 5.24
CA SER A 403 -0.46 -8.07 4.94
C SER A 403 0.26 -8.05 3.60
N GLN A 404 1.46 -8.61 3.56
CA GLN A 404 2.24 -8.84 2.35
C GLN A 404 2.80 -10.25 2.36
N TRP A 405 2.81 -10.89 1.20
CA TRP A 405 3.56 -12.12 0.99
C TRP A 405 4.16 -12.15 -0.41
N ASP A 406 5.33 -12.77 -0.52
CA ASP A 406 6.14 -12.73 -1.73
C ASP A 406 6.55 -14.11 -2.26
N LEU A 407 7.18 -14.10 -3.44
CA LEU A 407 7.68 -15.28 -4.14
C LEU A 407 8.79 -16.03 -3.38
N LEU A 408 9.46 -15.37 -2.43
CA LEU A 408 10.50 -15.96 -1.58
C LEU A 408 9.89 -16.63 -0.33
N GLY A 409 8.58 -16.54 -0.16
CA GLY A 409 7.87 -17.00 1.02
C GLY A 409 8.01 -16.08 2.23
N ILE A 410 8.58 -14.88 2.07
CA ILE A 410 8.62 -13.87 3.13
C ILE A 410 7.21 -13.32 3.29
N ARG A 411 6.79 -13.17 4.55
CA ARG A 411 5.46 -12.67 4.89
C ARG A 411 5.62 -11.54 5.89
N SER A 412 5.06 -10.38 5.58
CA SER A 412 4.94 -9.29 6.54
C SER A 412 3.48 -9.10 6.89
N GLN A 413 3.20 -8.93 8.17
CA GLN A 413 1.88 -8.62 8.67
C GLN A 413 2.00 -7.52 9.71
N ALA A 414 1.04 -6.61 9.72
CA ALA A 414 0.98 -5.57 10.74
C ALA A 414 -0.45 -5.30 11.16
N ILE A 415 -0.64 -4.92 12.42
CA ILE A 415 -1.91 -4.43 12.95
C ILE A 415 -1.71 -3.06 13.61
N LEU A 416 -2.68 -2.18 13.41
CA LEU A 416 -2.79 -0.89 14.06
C LEU A 416 -4.12 -0.84 14.81
N VAL A 417 -4.06 -0.77 16.14
CA VAL A 417 -5.27 -0.73 16.99
C VAL A 417 -6.01 0.59 16.77
N THR A 418 -7.23 0.51 16.26
CA THR A 418 -8.10 1.66 15.96
C THR A 418 -9.13 1.90 17.06
N ASP A 419 -9.61 0.84 17.72
CA ASP A 419 -10.48 0.93 18.90
C ASP A 419 -10.22 -0.20 19.92
N VAL A 420 -10.56 0.05 21.19
CA VAL A 420 -10.54 -0.95 22.26
C VAL A 420 -11.96 -1.23 22.71
N THR A 421 -12.54 -2.30 22.15
CA THR A 421 -13.94 -2.67 22.36
C THR A 421 -14.20 -3.36 23.70
N ALA A 422 -13.17 -3.97 24.32
CA ALA A 422 -13.27 -4.51 25.68
C ALA A 422 -11.90 -4.67 26.35
N GLY A 423 -11.87 -4.57 27.68
CA GLY A 423 -10.69 -4.79 28.52
C GLY A 423 -10.17 -3.52 29.19
N THR A 424 -9.12 -3.65 29.99
CA THR A 424 -8.44 -2.49 30.61
C THR A 424 -7.24 -2.09 29.77
N THR A 425 -7.21 -0.86 29.27
CA THR A 425 -6.13 -0.37 28.42
C THR A 425 -4.83 -0.10 29.19
N GLY A 426 -3.68 -0.43 28.61
CA GLY A 426 -2.36 -0.05 29.11
C GLY A 426 -1.23 -0.95 28.60
N THR A 427 -0.04 -0.77 29.18
CA THR A 427 1.19 -1.48 28.78
C THR A 427 1.61 -2.58 29.76
N SER A 428 0.86 -2.78 30.85
CA SER A 428 1.18 -3.80 31.85
C SER A 428 0.66 -5.18 31.43
N ALA A 429 1.19 -6.24 32.04
CA ALA A 429 0.66 -7.58 31.85
C ALA A 429 -0.84 -7.63 32.21
N GLY A 430 -1.64 -8.31 31.40
CA GLY A 430 -3.09 -8.41 31.56
C GLY A 430 -3.89 -7.19 31.06
N GLN A 431 -3.23 -6.18 30.51
CA GLN A 431 -3.88 -5.01 29.89
C GLN A 431 -3.93 -5.14 28.37
N VAL A 432 -4.96 -4.58 27.77
CA VAL A 432 -5.13 -4.47 26.32
C VAL A 432 -4.32 -3.27 25.82
N PRO A 433 -3.56 -3.39 24.73
CA PRO A 433 -2.85 -2.25 24.15
C PRO A 433 -3.81 -1.13 23.74
N ALA A 434 -3.38 0.12 23.92
CA ALA A 434 -4.23 1.28 23.64
C ALA A 434 -4.39 1.55 22.13
N VAL A 435 -5.38 2.35 21.77
CA VAL A 435 -5.52 2.90 20.40
C VAL A 435 -4.23 3.58 19.94
N GLY A 436 -3.85 3.36 18.68
CA GLY A 436 -2.59 3.79 18.10
C GLY A 436 -1.41 2.85 18.39
N SER A 437 -1.66 1.68 19.00
CA SER A 437 -0.63 0.63 19.12
C SER A 437 -0.41 -0.05 17.78
N GLU A 438 0.83 -0.16 17.36
CA GLU A 438 1.24 -0.85 16.13
C GLU A 438 2.01 -2.13 16.49
N PHE A 439 1.77 -3.21 15.75
CA PHE A 439 2.49 -4.47 15.87
C PHE A 439 2.84 -4.97 14.49
N ASN A 440 4.10 -5.33 14.25
CA ASN A 440 4.54 -5.90 13.00
C ASN A 440 5.19 -7.26 13.25
N VAL A 441 4.98 -8.18 12.31
CA VAL A 441 5.66 -9.46 12.24
C VAL A 441 6.17 -9.65 10.82
N VAL A 442 7.41 -10.12 10.69
CA VAL A 442 8.00 -10.50 9.41
C VAL A 442 8.54 -11.91 9.53
N ASP A 443 7.91 -12.86 8.84
CA ASP A 443 8.32 -14.25 8.74
C ASP A 443 9.20 -14.44 7.50
N PHE A 444 10.37 -15.04 7.66
CA PHE A 444 11.33 -15.32 6.59
C PHE A 444 11.15 -16.74 6.01
N GLY A 445 9.90 -17.11 5.76
CA GLY A 445 9.49 -18.31 5.04
C GLY A 445 9.91 -19.61 5.71
N THR A 446 10.48 -20.54 4.95
CA THR A 446 10.77 -21.91 5.42
C THR A 446 11.90 -21.99 6.45
N SER A 447 12.56 -20.87 6.75
CA SER A 447 13.60 -20.81 7.77
C SER A 447 13.05 -20.98 9.20
N GLY A 448 11.77 -20.65 9.41
CA GLY A 448 11.13 -20.60 10.73
C GLY A 448 11.65 -19.46 11.62
N PHE A 449 12.44 -18.54 11.06
CA PHE A 449 12.82 -17.29 11.72
C PHE A 449 11.84 -16.20 11.36
N ALA A 450 11.52 -15.35 12.34
CA ALA A 450 10.75 -14.14 12.12
C ALA A 450 11.27 -13.00 13.02
N THR A 451 10.89 -11.78 12.71
CA THR A 451 11.03 -10.64 13.62
C THR A 451 9.66 -10.16 14.02
N ALA A 452 9.52 -9.76 15.28
CA ALA A 452 8.32 -9.10 15.77
C ALA A 452 8.71 -7.78 16.43
N ASP A 453 7.93 -6.75 16.17
CA ASP A 453 8.08 -5.45 16.78
C ASP A 453 6.73 -4.85 17.15
N SER A 454 6.76 -3.96 18.13
CA SER A 454 5.56 -3.24 18.53
C SER A 454 5.90 -1.88 19.10
N VAL A 455 4.95 -0.97 18.94
CA VAL A 455 4.96 0.35 19.51
C VAL A 455 3.63 0.55 20.21
N THR A 456 3.66 0.77 21.53
CA THR A 456 2.45 1.02 22.31
C THR A 456 2.49 2.45 22.88
N PRO A 457 1.52 3.31 22.52
CA PRO A 457 1.48 4.66 23.00
C PRO A 457 1.09 4.73 24.49
N THR A 458 1.71 5.66 25.20
CA THR A 458 1.37 6.09 26.56
C THR A 458 1.20 7.60 26.62
N PRO A 459 0.58 8.17 27.67
CA PRO A 459 0.39 9.62 27.76
C PRO A 459 1.68 10.46 27.65
N THR A 460 2.85 9.90 27.94
CA THR A 460 4.13 10.63 28.01
C THR A 460 5.17 10.19 26.97
N GLY A 461 4.92 9.11 26.24
CA GLY A 461 5.86 8.53 25.28
C GLY A 461 5.43 7.17 24.75
N ASP A 462 6.28 6.51 24.00
CA ASP A 462 6.02 5.20 23.39
C ASP A 462 6.87 4.10 24.04
N VAL A 463 6.25 2.95 24.25
CA VAL A 463 6.96 1.72 24.62
C VAL A 463 7.22 0.94 23.35
N ASN A 464 8.49 0.83 22.96
CA ASN A 464 8.95 0.08 21.80
C ASN A 464 9.46 -1.29 22.25
N SER A 465 9.18 -2.32 21.46
CA SER A 465 9.65 -3.69 21.67
C SER A 465 10.09 -4.30 20.35
N PHE A 466 11.19 -5.06 20.37
CA PHE A 466 11.68 -5.85 19.24
C PHE A 466 12.14 -7.23 19.72
N SER A 467 11.80 -8.25 18.95
CA SER A 467 12.10 -9.66 19.24
C SER A 467 12.48 -10.39 17.97
N ILE A 468 13.41 -11.34 18.11
CA ILE A 468 13.69 -12.35 17.08
C ILE A 468 12.95 -13.62 17.49
N LEU A 469 12.06 -14.08 16.62
CA LEU A 469 11.33 -15.32 16.76
C LEU A 469 12.11 -16.44 16.07
N THR A 470 12.27 -17.57 16.73
CA THR A 470 13.02 -18.72 16.19
C THR A 470 12.26 -20.02 16.45
N PRO A 471 12.56 -21.10 15.71
CA PRO A 471 11.90 -22.40 15.92
C PRO A 471 12.13 -23.01 17.31
N VAL A 472 13.17 -22.56 18.03
CA VAL A 472 13.58 -23.11 19.33
C VAL A 472 13.21 -22.20 20.51
N GLY A 473 12.53 -21.09 20.25
CA GLY A 473 12.08 -20.13 21.27
C GLY A 473 12.34 -18.68 20.88
N ASN A 474 11.56 -17.78 21.47
CA ASN A 474 11.64 -16.34 21.19
C ASN A 474 12.75 -15.69 22.02
N SER A 475 13.53 -14.82 21.37
CA SER A 475 14.55 -14.02 22.05
C SER A 475 14.13 -12.56 22.01
N PRO A 476 13.62 -11.98 23.11
CA PRO A 476 13.42 -10.54 23.19
C PRO A 476 14.80 -9.88 23.17
N THR A 477 15.02 -9.03 22.18
CA THR A 477 16.32 -8.40 21.95
C THR A 477 16.32 -6.96 22.43
N LEU A 478 15.15 -6.30 22.50
CA LEU A 478 15.07 -4.90 22.91
C LEU A 478 13.68 -4.51 23.45
N SER A 479 13.66 -3.72 24.54
CA SER A 479 12.50 -2.92 24.92
C SER A 479 12.97 -1.55 25.40
N ILE A 480 12.45 -0.48 24.80
CA ILE A 480 12.88 0.90 25.04
C ILE A 480 11.66 1.78 25.21
N TYR A 481 11.72 2.67 26.19
CA TYR A 481 10.80 3.80 26.30
C TYR A 481 11.36 5.01 25.55
N THR A 482 10.58 5.54 24.61
CA THR A 482 10.92 6.73 23.83
C THR A 482 9.98 7.86 24.26
N LYS A 483 10.52 8.94 24.83
CA LYS A 483 9.71 10.10 25.19
C LYS A 483 9.18 10.77 23.90
N VAL A 484 7.88 11.00 23.84
CA VAL A 484 7.23 11.74 22.75
C VAL A 484 6.73 13.06 23.34
N ALA A 485 7.40 14.15 23.03
CA ALA A 485 7.14 15.46 23.65
C ALA A 485 5.79 16.06 23.22
N ASP A 486 5.40 15.83 21.95
CA ASP A 486 4.19 16.38 21.34
C ASP A 486 3.48 15.27 20.54
N ARG A 487 2.33 14.78 21.03
CA ARG A 487 1.44 13.91 20.25
C ARG A 487 0.47 14.80 19.47
N ALA A 488 0.36 14.58 18.17
CA ALA A 488 -0.71 15.19 17.38
C ALA A 488 -2.06 14.61 17.79
N GLY A 489 -3.12 15.41 17.70
CA GLY A 489 -4.46 14.86 17.65
C GLY A 489 -4.60 14.10 16.33
N VAL A 490 -4.54 12.78 16.39
CA VAL A 490 -4.93 11.90 15.29
C VAL A 490 -6.18 11.14 15.73
N THR A 491 -7.08 10.88 14.79
CA THR A 491 -8.17 9.92 14.96
C THR A 491 -7.91 8.72 14.08
N PHE A 492 -8.56 7.60 14.37
CA PHE A 492 -8.47 6.39 13.56
C PHE A 492 -9.86 6.10 13.00
N ALA A 493 -9.93 5.80 11.71
CA ALA A 493 -11.15 5.28 11.12
C ALA A 493 -11.42 3.87 11.66
N ASP A 494 -12.70 3.58 11.90
CA ASP A 494 -13.15 2.28 12.37
C ASP A 494 -14.52 1.95 11.75
N PRO A 495 -14.58 1.02 10.78
CA PRO A 495 -15.82 0.67 10.09
C PRO A 495 -16.77 -0.18 10.94
N PHE A 496 -16.35 -0.64 12.12
CA PHE A 496 -17.18 -1.47 13.01
C PHE A 496 -18.00 -0.64 14.00
N THR A 497 -17.68 0.64 14.16
CA THR A 497 -18.47 1.57 14.97
C THR A 497 -19.78 1.93 14.26
N THR A 498 -20.91 1.42 14.74
CA THR A 498 -22.23 1.87 14.27
C THR A 498 -22.45 3.32 14.70
N VAL A 499 -22.68 4.20 13.71
CA VAL A 499 -23.09 5.61 13.91
C VAL A 499 -24.43 5.71 14.63
#